data_AF-A0AAP3EW47-F1
#
_entry.id   AF-A0AAP3EW47-F1
#
_cell.length_a   1.000
_cell.length_b   1.000
_cell.length_c   1.000
_cell.angle_alpha   90.00
_cell.angle_beta   90.00
_cell.angle_gamma   90.00
#
_symmetry.space_group_name_H-M   'P 1'
#
loop_
_entity.id
_entity.type
_entity.pdbx_description
1 polymer ?
#
loop_
_entity_poly.entity_id
_entity_poly.type
_entity_poly.pdbx_seq_one_letter_code
_entity_poly.pdbx_strand_id
1 'polypeptide(L)'
;MSQELSNQPVFDGVGYEPSPLSLSMFVAPKTDYDFAQYPNANTDKNKKVLVVCTEEKYMTMQNGKKFSTGNHPVETLVPMLHLDAAGFEAEIFTPTGAPAVLEMWAMPSEDEAVKGIFEKYKTQFEAPKSLKEFVAADMASETEYVAVFLPGGHGAMLGLPTNDDLKKDNPLGIST
;
A
#
# COMPACT_ATOMS: atom_id res chain seq x y z
N MET A 1 13.11 35.81 5.52
CA MET A 1 13.09 35.38 4.11
C MET A 1 12.74 33.91 4.11
N SER A 2 11.60 33.52 3.55
CA SER A 2 11.32 32.10 3.31
C SER A 2 12.34 31.59 2.31
N GLN A 3 13.13 30.60 2.70
CA GLN A 3 14.08 29.97 1.80
C GLN A 3 13.28 29.25 0.70
N GLU A 4 13.55 29.55 -0.57
CA GLU A 4 12.87 28.88 -1.67
C GLU A 4 13.22 27.39 -1.66
N LEU A 5 12.19 26.54 -1.73
CA LEU A 5 12.37 25.09 -1.78
C LEU A 5 12.89 24.68 -3.17
N SER A 6 13.86 23.79 -3.19
CA SER A 6 14.43 23.25 -4.43
C SER A 6 13.39 22.44 -5.22
N ASN A 7 13.37 22.62 -6.54
CA ASN A 7 12.61 21.79 -7.48
C ASN A 7 13.42 20.60 -8.02
N GLN A 8 14.65 20.40 -7.54
CA GLN A 8 15.49 19.27 -7.94
C GLN A 8 15.11 18.01 -7.15
N PRO A 9 14.93 16.85 -7.81
CA PRO A 9 14.76 15.56 -7.14
C PRO A 9 15.94 15.22 -6.23
N VAL A 10 15.68 14.47 -5.16
CA VAL A 10 16.71 14.10 -4.16
C VAL A 10 17.24 12.72 -4.46
N PHE A 11 18.55 12.58 -4.67
CA PHE A 11 19.18 11.28 -4.93
C PHE A 11 19.26 10.46 -3.64
N ASP A 12 18.73 9.23 -3.66
CA ASP A 12 18.70 8.33 -2.48
C ASP A 12 19.81 7.27 -2.47
N GLY A 13 20.75 7.35 -3.42
CA GLY A 13 21.83 6.38 -3.61
C GLY A 13 21.62 5.45 -4.79
N VAL A 14 20.38 5.29 -5.28
CA VAL A 14 20.06 4.43 -6.44
C VAL A 14 19.15 5.15 -7.44
N GLY A 15 18.13 5.83 -6.95
CA GLY A 15 17.16 6.60 -7.72
C GLY A 15 16.96 7.98 -7.12
N TYR A 16 15.82 8.58 -7.43
CA TYR A 16 15.48 9.93 -7.01
C TYR A 16 14.11 9.95 -6.34
N GLU A 17 14.04 10.50 -5.13
CA GLU A 17 12.80 10.89 -4.47
C GLU A 17 12.28 12.23 -5.04
N PRO A 18 11.01 12.58 -4.82
CA PRO A 18 10.46 13.87 -5.26
C PRO A 18 11.25 15.06 -4.70
N SER A 19 11.14 16.19 -5.40
CA SER A 19 11.80 17.43 -4.96
C SER A 19 11.18 17.99 -3.66
N PRO A 20 11.94 18.73 -2.84
CA PRO A 20 11.39 19.43 -1.68
C PRO A 20 10.18 20.33 -2.01
N LEU A 21 10.21 21.01 -3.16
CA LEU A 21 9.08 21.82 -3.63
C LEU A 21 7.83 20.97 -3.87
N SER A 22 7.95 19.84 -4.59
CA SER A 22 6.81 18.94 -4.82
C SER A 22 6.28 18.33 -3.53
N LEU A 23 7.15 17.94 -2.60
CA LEU A 23 6.72 17.41 -1.31
C LEU A 23 5.90 18.46 -0.53
N SER A 24 6.31 19.73 -0.53
CA SER A 24 5.54 20.80 0.13
C SER A 24 4.15 21.05 -0.44
N MET A 25 3.91 20.66 -1.69
CA MET A 25 2.64 20.85 -2.39
C MET A 25 1.71 19.62 -2.28
N PHE A 26 2.28 18.41 -2.24
CA PHE A 26 1.52 17.18 -2.38
C PHE A 26 1.57 16.26 -1.16
N VAL A 27 2.43 16.51 -0.18
CA VAL A 27 2.50 15.75 1.06
C VAL A 27 2.10 16.64 2.22
N ALA A 28 0.91 16.36 2.77
CA ALA A 28 0.43 17.02 3.98
C ALA A 28 0.92 16.29 5.23
N PRO A 29 1.18 16.99 6.35
CA PRO A 29 1.59 16.35 7.61
C PRO A 29 0.47 15.53 8.25
N LYS A 30 -0.79 15.77 7.88
CA LYS A 30 -1.98 15.05 8.34
C LYS A 30 -2.93 14.74 7.19
N THR A 31 -3.71 13.68 7.34
CA THR A 31 -4.79 13.32 6.42
C THR A 31 -6.10 14.01 6.81
N ASP A 32 -7.12 13.82 5.99
CA ASP A 32 -8.51 14.20 6.24
C ASP A 32 -9.34 13.05 6.84
N TYR A 33 -8.69 12.01 7.40
CA TYR A 33 -9.38 10.90 8.05
C TYR A 33 -10.35 11.40 9.13
N ASP A 34 -11.62 11.01 9.01
CA ASP A 34 -12.74 11.57 9.77
C ASP A 34 -13.13 10.76 11.01
N PHE A 35 -12.40 9.66 11.29
CA PHE A 35 -12.70 8.73 12.37
C PHE A 35 -14.13 8.15 12.29
N ALA A 36 -14.60 7.86 11.07
CA ALA A 36 -15.90 7.26 10.81
C ALA A 36 -16.20 6.08 11.74
N GLN A 37 -17.45 6.03 12.22
CA GLN A 37 -17.95 4.98 13.10
C GLN A 37 -18.85 4.02 12.34
N TYR A 38 -18.68 2.72 12.57
CA TYR A 38 -19.41 1.67 11.90
C TYR A 38 -20.29 0.92 12.91
N PRO A 39 -21.55 1.36 13.14
CA PRO A 39 -22.41 0.80 14.19
C PRO A 39 -22.75 -0.68 13.98
N ASN A 40 -22.65 -1.17 12.74
CA ASN A 40 -22.85 -2.56 12.36
C ASN A 40 -21.53 -3.17 11.85
N ALA A 41 -20.42 -2.92 12.55
CA ALA A 41 -19.13 -3.49 12.21
C ALA A 41 -19.18 -5.03 12.16
N ASN A 42 -18.39 -5.61 11.25
CA ASN A 42 -18.24 -7.05 11.13
C ASN A 42 -17.66 -7.65 12.42
N THR A 43 -18.33 -8.66 12.95
CA THR A 43 -17.86 -9.42 14.12
C THR A 43 -17.24 -10.76 13.75
N ASP A 44 -17.38 -11.20 12.49
CA ASP A 44 -16.80 -12.45 12.00
C ASP A 44 -15.32 -12.24 11.67
N LYS A 45 -14.45 -12.69 12.58
CA LYS A 45 -12.99 -12.56 12.43
C LYS A 45 -12.40 -13.39 11.30
N ASN A 46 -13.20 -14.27 10.69
CA ASN A 46 -12.77 -15.02 9.52
C ASN A 46 -12.84 -14.19 8.23
N LYS A 47 -13.57 -13.06 8.23
CA LYS A 47 -13.72 -12.18 7.05
C LYS A 47 -12.68 -11.08 7.05
N LYS A 48 -11.81 -11.10 6.04
CA LYS A 48 -10.67 -10.18 5.93
C LYS A 48 -10.53 -9.57 4.55
N VAL A 49 -9.70 -8.54 4.44
CA VAL A 49 -9.33 -7.93 3.16
C VAL A 49 -7.93 -8.37 2.76
N LEU A 50 -7.79 -8.87 1.53
CA LEU A 50 -6.49 -9.19 0.94
C LEU A 50 -5.92 -7.90 0.34
N VAL A 51 -4.82 -7.39 0.89
CA VAL A 51 -4.15 -6.17 0.39
C VAL A 51 -2.92 -6.57 -0.40
N VAL A 52 -2.87 -6.26 -1.71
CA VAL A 52 -1.71 -6.59 -2.55
C VAL A 52 -0.89 -5.34 -2.80
N CYS A 53 0.30 -5.30 -2.19
CA CYS A 53 1.26 -4.23 -2.34
C CYS A 53 2.33 -4.57 -3.39
N THR A 54 3.03 -3.54 -3.86
CA THR A 54 4.27 -3.71 -4.62
C THR A 54 5.42 -4.11 -3.68
N GLU A 55 6.36 -4.87 -4.23
CA GLU A 55 7.65 -5.19 -3.61
C GLU A 55 8.82 -4.50 -4.35
N GLU A 56 8.51 -3.64 -5.33
CA GLU A 56 9.50 -2.94 -6.15
C GLU A 56 9.52 -1.44 -5.84
N LYS A 57 10.74 -0.90 -5.66
CA LYS A 57 10.96 0.51 -5.29
C LYS A 57 11.27 1.44 -6.46
N TYR A 58 11.98 0.96 -7.47
CA TYR A 58 12.62 1.84 -8.45
C TYR A 58 11.99 1.74 -9.83
N MET A 59 11.18 2.72 -10.18
CA MET A 59 10.60 2.82 -11.52
C MET A 59 11.58 3.46 -12.48
N THR A 60 11.97 2.74 -13.55
CA THR A 60 12.83 3.32 -14.59
C THR A 60 12.01 4.22 -15.51
N MET A 61 12.38 5.50 -15.55
CA MET A 61 11.73 6.52 -16.38
C MET A 61 12.29 6.50 -17.81
N GLN A 62 11.60 7.16 -18.75
CA GLN A 62 12.03 7.22 -20.17
C GLN A 62 13.45 7.77 -20.36
N ASN A 63 13.92 8.64 -19.47
CA ASN A 63 15.27 9.21 -19.50
C ASN A 63 16.34 8.31 -18.84
N GLY A 64 16.00 7.08 -18.46
CA GLY A 64 16.88 6.11 -17.81
C GLY A 64 17.12 6.35 -16.32
N LYS A 65 16.64 7.46 -15.74
CA LYS A 65 16.69 7.68 -14.28
C LYS A 65 15.65 6.82 -13.58
N LYS A 66 15.88 6.51 -12.31
CA LYS A 66 14.96 5.74 -11.47
C LYS A 66 14.19 6.66 -10.54
N PHE A 67 12.87 6.60 -10.57
CA PHE A 67 12.02 7.22 -9.56
C PHE A 67 11.92 6.28 -8.34
N SER A 68 12.21 6.82 -7.16
CA SER A 68 12.16 6.15 -5.87
C SER A 68 10.74 6.21 -5.31
N THR A 69 10.00 5.12 -5.49
CA THR A 69 8.55 5.02 -5.30
C THR A 69 8.18 3.79 -4.45
N GLY A 70 6.89 3.60 -4.23
CA GLY A 70 6.27 2.43 -3.64
C GLY A 70 4.76 2.56 -3.76
N ASN A 71 4.02 1.86 -2.90
CA ASN A 71 2.63 2.23 -2.66
C ASN A 71 2.54 3.55 -1.86
N HIS A 72 1.54 4.37 -2.16
CA HIS A 72 1.35 5.65 -1.46
C HIS A 72 0.78 5.39 -0.05
N PRO A 73 1.42 5.86 1.04
CA PRO A 73 1.02 5.49 2.40
C PRO A 73 -0.38 5.98 2.77
N VAL A 74 -0.80 7.17 2.33
CA VAL A 74 -2.18 7.65 2.60
C VAL A 74 -3.21 6.83 1.85
N GLU A 75 -2.94 6.50 0.59
CA GLU A 75 -3.86 5.69 -0.23
C GLU A 75 -3.95 4.25 0.30
N THR A 76 -2.92 3.77 0.97
CA THR A 76 -2.90 2.43 1.58
C THR A 76 -3.60 2.44 2.94
N LEU A 77 -3.16 3.33 3.84
CA LEU A 77 -3.44 3.24 5.27
C LEU A 77 -4.77 3.88 5.66
N VAL A 78 -5.26 4.90 4.93
CA VAL A 78 -6.56 5.51 5.22
C VAL A 78 -7.72 4.56 4.89
N PRO A 79 -7.76 3.89 3.72
CA PRO A 79 -8.74 2.83 3.49
C PRO A 79 -8.64 1.70 4.51
N MET A 80 -7.41 1.30 4.89
CA MET A 80 -7.21 0.28 5.94
C MET A 80 -7.75 0.72 7.30
N LEU A 81 -7.65 2.00 7.69
CA LEU A 81 -8.28 2.52 8.92
C LEU A 81 -9.79 2.30 8.92
N HIS A 82 -10.45 2.64 7.81
CA HIS A 82 -11.89 2.45 7.66
C HIS A 82 -12.29 0.97 7.69
N LEU A 83 -11.56 0.11 6.99
CA LEU A 83 -11.80 -1.33 6.97
C LEU A 83 -11.60 -1.97 8.35
N ASP A 84 -10.53 -1.56 9.06
CA ASP A 84 -10.24 -2.04 10.41
C ASP A 84 -11.31 -1.62 11.41
N ALA A 85 -11.73 -0.34 11.36
CA ALA A 85 -12.82 0.18 12.17
C ALA A 85 -14.17 -0.49 11.85
N ALA A 86 -14.38 -0.93 10.61
CA ALA A 86 -15.54 -1.71 10.19
C ALA A 86 -15.43 -3.20 10.55
N GLY A 87 -14.35 -3.66 11.18
CA GLY A 87 -14.17 -5.03 11.67
C GLY A 87 -13.56 -6.00 10.64
N PHE A 88 -12.98 -5.49 9.55
CA PHE A 88 -12.28 -6.29 8.54
C PHE A 88 -10.78 -6.07 8.64
N GLU A 89 -10.07 -7.03 9.24
CA GLU A 89 -8.62 -6.97 9.29
C GLU A 89 -8.00 -7.21 7.92
N ALA A 90 -6.89 -6.54 7.63
CA ALA A 90 -6.10 -6.77 6.42
C ALA A 90 -5.13 -7.95 6.59
N GLU A 91 -4.90 -8.68 5.49
CA GLU A 91 -3.72 -9.51 5.31
C GLU A 91 -2.93 -9.03 4.11
N ILE A 92 -1.63 -8.77 4.32
CA ILE A 92 -0.80 -8.12 3.31
C ILE A 92 -0.08 -9.18 2.48
N PHE A 93 -0.18 -9.00 1.17
CA PHE A 93 0.45 -9.82 0.16
C PHE A 93 1.34 -8.96 -0.73
N THR A 94 2.40 -9.58 -1.23
CA THR A 94 3.18 -9.10 -2.36
C THR A 94 3.34 -10.23 -3.37
N PRO A 95 3.74 -9.95 -4.62
CA PRO A 95 3.90 -10.98 -5.65
C PRO A 95 4.68 -12.23 -5.19
N THR A 96 5.80 -12.03 -4.48
CA THR A 96 6.66 -13.13 -4.05
C THR A 96 6.71 -13.34 -2.54
N GLY A 97 6.11 -12.44 -1.75
CA GLY A 97 6.27 -12.40 -0.30
C GLY A 97 7.48 -11.59 0.16
N ALA A 98 8.16 -10.90 -0.77
CA ALA A 98 9.20 -9.93 -0.41
C ALA A 98 8.57 -8.70 0.27
N PRO A 99 9.34 -7.96 1.10
CA PRO A 99 8.81 -6.81 1.84
C PRO A 99 8.09 -5.81 0.94
N ALA A 100 6.93 -5.34 1.40
CA ALA A 100 6.19 -4.30 0.71
C ALA A 100 6.97 -2.99 0.71
N VAL A 101 6.89 -2.24 -0.39
CA VAL A 101 7.57 -0.95 -0.52
C VAL A 101 6.56 0.18 -0.47
N LEU A 102 6.76 1.12 0.45
CA LEU A 102 5.97 2.33 0.59
C LEU A 102 6.78 3.58 0.25
N GLU A 103 6.10 4.60 -0.27
CA GLU A 103 6.62 5.96 -0.44
C GLU A 103 6.78 6.64 0.93
N MET A 104 7.78 6.24 1.72
CA MET A 104 7.95 6.72 3.10
C MET A 104 8.15 8.24 3.20
N TRP A 105 8.62 8.89 2.12
CA TRP A 105 8.68 10.35 2.00
C TRP A 105 7.30 11.03 1.97
N ALA A 106 6.21 10.28 1.74
CA ALA A 106 4.82 10.75 1.78
C ALA A 106 4.07 10.35 3.06
N MET A 107 4.74 9.75 4.04
CA MET A 107 4.10 9.37 5.31
C MET A 107 3.66 10.63 6.07
N PRO A 108 2.37 10.79 6.44
CA PRO A 108 1.89 11.95 7.18
C PRO A 108 2.40 11.91 8.63
N SER A 109 3.51 12.60 8.88
CA SER A 109 4.30 12.47 10.10
C SER A 109 3.59 12.91 11.39
N GLU A 110 2.53 13.72 11.28
CA GLU A 110 1.74 14.22 12.41
C GLU A 110 0.40 13.51 12.57
N ASP A 111 0.09 12.50 11.76
CA ASP A 111 -1.17 11.76 11.80
C ASP A 111 -1.06 10.51 12.68
N GLU A 112 -1.58 10.59 13.90
CA GLU A 112 -1.51 9.48 14.86
C GLU A 112 -2.34 8.25 14.44
N ALA A 113 -3.45 8.44 13.71
CA ALA A 113 -4.26 7.32 13.26
C ALA A 113 -3.51 6.53 12.18
N VAL A 114 -2.93 7.24 11.20
CA VAL A 114 -2.12 6.62 10.13
C VAL A 114 -0.87 5.95 10.71
N LYS A 115 -0.17 6.59 11.65
CA LYS A 115 0.98 5.97 12.33
C LYS A 115 0.57 4.74 13.14
N GLY A 116 -0.57 4.79 13.82
CA GLY A 116 -1.10 3.68 14.60
C GLY A 116 -1.45 2.46 13.75
N ILE A 117 -2.15 2.65 12.63
CA ILE A 117 -2.49 1.54 11.72
C ILE A 117 -1.24 0.99 11.01
N PHE A 118 -0.28 1.86 10.66
CA PHE A 118 0.99 1.42 10.09
C PHE A 118 1.74 0.51 11.06
N GLU A 119 1.89 0.91 12.32
CA GLU A 119 2.58 0.10 13.33
C GLU A 119 1.83 -1.22 13.60
N LYS A 120 0.49 -1.22 13.60
CA LYS A 120 -0.32 -2.46 13.73
C LYS A 120 0.02 -3.49 12.66
N TYR A 121 0.23 -3.05 11.42
CA TYR A 121 0.48 -3.93 10.27
C TYR A 121 1.94 -4.02 9.84
N LYS A 122 2.85 -3.34 10.53
CA LYS A 122 4.26 -3.21 10.15
C LYS A 122 4.95 -4.54 9.91
N THR A 123 4.73 -5.53 10.78
CA THR A 123 5.32 -6.87 10.61
C THR A 123 4.82 -7.57 9.35
N GLN A 124 3.58 -7.32 8.93
CA GLN A 124 3.06 -7.85 7.66
C GLN A 124 3.58 -7.09 6.44
N PHE A 125 3.86 -5.79 6.54
CA PHE A 125 4.56 -5.07 5.46
C PHE A 125 6.02 -5.55 5.32
N GLU A 126 6.69 -5.84 6.44
CA GLU A 126 8.07 -6.34 6.46
C GLU A 126 8.17 -7.81 6.00
N ALA A 127 7.16 -8.63 6.29
CA ALA A 127 7.08 -10.04 5.91
C ALA A 127 5.66 -10.39 5.43
N PRO A 128 5.28 -9.95 4.22
CA PRO A 128 3.95 -10.23 3.66
C PRO A 128 3.82 -11.67 3.21
N LYS A 129 2.59 -12.11 2.99
CA LYS A 129 2.30 -13.38 2.36
C LYS A 129 2.65 -13.33 0.86
N SER A 130 2.99 -14.49 0.29
CA SER A 130 3.28 -14.61 -1.14
C SER A 130 2.00 -14.85 -1.93
N LEU A 131 1.66 -13.94 -2.85
CA LEU A 131 0.51 -14.10 -3.74
C LEU A 131 0.67 -15.33 -4.63
N LYS A 132 1.90 -15.55 -5.14
CA LYS A 132 2.25 -16.72 -5.95
C LYS A 132 1.97 -18.03 -5.22
N GLU A 133 2.43 -18.16 -3.98
CA GLU A 133 2.20 -19.39 -3.20
C GLU A 133 0.72 -19.58 -2.89
N PHE A 134 0.01 -18.50 -2.56
CA PHE A 134 -1.42 -18.53 -2.31
C PHE A 134 -2.21 -19.00 -3.53
N VAL A 135 -1.89 -18.47 -4.72
CA VAL A 135 -2.50 -18.88 -5.99
C VAL A 135 -2.14 -20.30 -6.40
N ALA A 136 -0.90 -20.73 -6.14
CA ALA A 136 -0.45 -22.11 -6.39
C ALA A 136 -1.14 -23.13 -5.46
N ALA A 137 -1.56 -22.70 -4.27
CA ALA A 137 -2.39 -23.48 -3.35
C ALA A 137 -3.90 -23.36 -3.66
N ASP A 138 -4.26 -22.95 -4.89
CA ASP A 138 -5.64 -22.71 -5.32
C ASP A 138 -6.44 -21.78 -4.41
N MET A 139 -5.76 -20.79 -3.83
CA MET A 139 -6.33 -19.82 -2.90
C MET A 139 -6.96 -20.48 -1.67
N ALA A 140 -6.53 -21.69 -1.33
CA ALA A 140 -6.98 -22.41 -0.14
C ALA A 140 -6.61 -21.63 1.11
N SER A 141 -7.62 -21.26 1.89
CA SER A 141 -7.48 -20.43 3.08
C SER A 141 -8.62 -20.72 4.04
N GLU A 142 -8.34 -20.72 5.33
CA GLU A 142 -9.38 -20.71 6.36
C GLU A 142 -10.08 -19.35 6.40
N THR A 143 -9.34 -18.27 6.10
CA THR A 143 -9.85 -16.89 5.98
C THR A 143 -10.70 -16.72 4.72
N GLU A 144 -11.89 -16.16 4.89
CA GLU A 144 -12.77 -15.70 3.81
C GLU A 144 -12.36 -14.28 3.40
N TYR A 145 -11.66 -14.13 2.28
CA TYR A 145 -11.35 -12.81 1.74
C TYR A 145 -12.57 -12.21 1.06
N VAL A 146 -13.11 -11.14 1.65
CA VAL A 146 -14.34 -10.47 1.17
C VAL A 146 -14.05 -9.35 0.17
N ALA A 147 -12.79 -8.93 0.07
CA ALA A 147 -12.33 -7.94 -0.89
C ALA A 147 -10.84 -8.14 -1.19
N VAL A 148 -10.45 -7.71 -2.40
CA VAL A 148 -9.05 -7.50 -2.79
C VAL A 148 -8.83 -6.00 -2.90
N PHE A 149 -7.82 -5.49 -2.22
CA PHE A 149 -7.45 -4.09 -2.24
C PHE A 149 -6.05 -3.91 -2.84
N LEU A 150 -5.99 -3.11 -3.91
CA LEU A 150 -4.77 -2.77 -4.64
C LEU A 150 -4.49 -1.27 -4.43
N PRO A 151 -3.73 -0.88 -3.39
CA PRO A 151 -3.39 0.52 -3.18
C PRO A 151 -2.56 1.09 -4.34
N GLY A 152 -2.70 2.39 -4.59
CA GLY A 152 -1.98 3.09 -5.64
C GLY A 152 -0.57 3.49 -5.21
N GLY A 153 -0.13 4.69 -5.60
CA GLY A 153 1.28 5.07 -5.73
C GLY A 153 1.92 4.50 -7.01
N HIS A 154 3.01 5.11 -7.48
CA HIS A 154 3.60 4.69 -8.77
C HIS A 154 4.19 3.27 -8.70
N GLY A 155 4.53 2.79 -7.49
CA GLY A 155 5.05 1.43 -7.31
C GLY A 155 4.06 0.34 -7.73
N ALA A 156 2.76 0.62 -7.72
CA ALA A 156 1.73 -0.30 -8.22
C ALA A 156 1.87 -0.60 -9.72
N MET A 157 2.61 0.21 -10.49
CA MET A 157 2.90 -0.05 -11.89
C MET A 157 4.08 -1.02 -12.10
N LEU A 158 4.78 -1.41 -11.04
CA LEU A 158 5.93 -2.31 -11.07
C LEU A 158 5.48 -3.72 -10.71
N GLY A 159 5.66 -4.66 -11.65
CA GLY A 159 5.32 -6.07 -11.46
C GLY A 159 3.82 -6.39 -11.51
N LEU A 160 2.99 -5.65 -10.76
CA LEU A 160 1.55 -5.96 -10.58
C LEU A 160 0.74 -5.98 -11.89
N PRO A 161 0.85 -4.99 -12.82
CA PRO A 161 -0.01 -4.97 -14.01
C PRO A 161 0.22 -6.16 -14.96
N THR A 162 1.39 -6.79 -14.87
CA THR A 162 1.77 -7.95 -15.68
C THR A 162 1.75 -9.26 -14.91
N ASN A 163 1.47 -9.24 -13.61
CA ASN A 163 1.46 -10.42 -12.76
C ASN A 163 0.27 -11.32 -13.11
N ASP A 164 0.53 -12.59 -13.45
CA ASP A 164 -0.51 -13.54 -13.85
C ASP A 164 -1.31 -14.10 -12.67
N ASP A 165 -0.73 -14.11 -11.46
CA ASP A 165 -1.43 -14.53 -10.23
C ASP A 165 -2.60 -13.58 -9.91
N LEU A 166 -2.48 -12.29 -10.27
CA LEU A 166 -3.57 -11.31 -10.19
C LEU A 166 -4.66 -11.48 -11.27
N LYS A 167 -4.39 -12.24 -12.33
CA LYS A 167 -5.34 -12.49 -13.43
C LYS A 167 -6.11 -13.79 -13.26
N LYS A 168 -5.73 -14.64 -12.30
CA LYS A 168 -6.39 -15.93 -12.10
C LYS A 168 -7.85 -15.68 -11.71
N ASP A 169 -8.77 -16.18 -12.53
CA ASP A 169 -10.20 -16.13 -12.23
C ASP A 169 -10.44 -16.71 -10.85
N ASN A 170 -11.03 -15.88 -10.00
CA ASN A 170 -11.26 -16.22 -8.62
C ASN A 170 -12.59 -16.98 -8.50
N PRO A 171 -12.62 -18.18 -7.89
CA PRO A 171 -13.87 -18.83 -7.50
C PRO A 171 -14.68 -18.03 -6.46
N LEU A 172 -14.13 -16.95 -5.86
CA LEU A 172 -14.84 -16.05 -4.93
C LEU A 172 -15.91 -15.17 -5.60
N GLY A 173 -16.09 -15.23 -6.93
CA GLY A 173 -17.19 -14.54 -7.62
C GLY A 173 -17.10 -13.01 -7.65
N ILE A 174 -15.95 -12.43 -7.30
CA ILE A 174 -15.68 -11.00 -7.43
C ILE A 174 -15.17 -10.78 -8.86
N SER A 175 -16.05 -10.32 -9.76
CA SER A 175 -15.61 -9.92 -11.11
C SER A 175 -14.80 -8.63 -11.01
N THR A 176 -13.68 -8.60 -11.71
CA THR A 176 -13.06 -7.35 -12.16
C THR A 176 -13.84 -6.75 -13.31
#